data_AF-A0A2E8QG67-F1
#
_entry.id   AF-A0A2E8QG67-F1
#
_cell.length_a   1.000
_cell.length_b   1.000
_cell.length_c   1.000
_cell.angle_alpha   90.00
_cell.angle_beta   90.00
_cell.angle_gamma   90.00
#
_symmetry.space_group_name_H-M   'P 1'
#
loop_
_entity.id
_entity.type
_entity.pdbx_description
1 polymer ?
#
loop_
_entity_poly.entity_id
_entity_poly.type
_entity_poly.pdbx_seq_one_letter_code
_entity_poly.pdbx_strand_id
1 'polypeptide(L)'
;MFESYYLEKGKEASAMLRAQTVMKYTSEMGDYYYNVGVQDLTAGLDFIQDIEKDHSVYFLSSNLYDVDNNELLFKDHVILDRNGLKVGIFGVTREIQLDAKNIKTKDYVDEAKRKIEELRPQVDILVMLLNATQRHYQSHLNEFSDADYIFTSLEDAKTRPEVEQPIGKPFEYKLGIQGKNIGRCDINIADKNKPIRDVSSQMMMADIFSQRLSKLQEKDPKKKIEDIYKNSPNVLATVERLRKGIESANSVLNNTKNRSSFTFIPLSRSVASEKNILKEVDKVLDTCKKLDEKGLKLTS
;
A
#
# COMPACT_ATOMS: atom_id res chain seq x y z
N MET A 1 -12.53 2.86 -2.06
CA MET A 1 -13.69 2.31 -2.79
C MET A 1 -14.21 3.31 -3.81
N PHE A 2 -14.55 4.53 -3.39
CA PHE A 2 -14.96 5.60 -4.31
C PHE A 2 -13.82 6.61 -4.55
N GLU A 3 -13.88 7.33 -5.67
CA GLU A 3 -12.83 8.32 -6.05
C GLU A 3 -13.06 9.71 -5.45
N SER A 4 -14.26 9.96 -4.93
CA SER A 4 -14.73 11.28 -4.48
C SER A 4 -15.53 11.15 -3.19
N TYR A 5 -15.64 12.26 -2.45
CA TYR A 5 -16.46 12.37 -1.24
C TYR A 5 -17.97 12.35 -1.52
N TYR A 6 -18.35 12.59 -2.78
CA TYR A 6 -19.74 12.57 -3.23
C TYR A 6 -19.82 11.72 -4.49
N LEU A 7 -20.93 10.99 -4.64
CA LEU A 7 -21.25 10.34 -5.91
C LEU A 7 -21.66 11.41 -6.93
N GLU A 8 -21.18 11.27 -8.16
CA GLU A 8 -21.56 12.17 -9.25
C GLU A 8 -23.05 11.98 -9.55
N LYS A 9 -23.79 13.10 -9.64
CA LYS A 9 -25.22 13.10 -9.88
C LYS A 9 -25.55 12.34 -11.18
N GLY A 10 -26.42 11.34 -11.09
CA GLY A 10 -26.81 10.49 -12.22
C GLY A 10 -25.85 9.33 -12.50
N LYS A 11 -24.79 9.15 -11.71
CA LYS A 11 -23.85 8.01 -11.81
C LYS A 11 -23.75 7.20 -10.51
N GLU A 12 -24.64 7.43 -9.56
CA GLU A 12 -24.63 6.80 -8.25
C GLU A 12 -24.70 5.27 -8.37
N ALA A 13 -25.66 4.78 -9.16
CA ALA A 13 -25.86 3.35 -9.36
C ALA A 13 -24.66 2.66 -10.02
N SER A 14 -24.00 3.30 -10.98
CA SER A 14 -22.84 2.71 -11.65
C SER A 14 -21.60 2.72 -10.73
N ALA A 15 -21.42 3.78 -9.94
CA ALA A 15 -20.35 3.86 -8.95
C ALA A 15 -20.49 2.77 -7.88
N MET A 16 -21.70 2.59 -7.34
CA MET A 16 -22.01 1.53 -6.38
C MET A 16 -21.80 0.13 -6.98
N LEU A 17 -22.24 -0.10 -8.22
CA LEU A 17 -22.02 -1.37 -8.91
C LEU A 17 -20.53 -1.68 -9.11
N ARG A 18 -19.71 -0.67 -9.48
CA ARG A 18 -18.25 -0.83 -9.59
C ARG A 18 -17.64 -1.20 -8.24
N ALA A 19 -18.02 -0.50 -7.18
CA ALA A 19 -17.55 -0.75 -5.83
C ALA A 19 -17.85 -2.19 -5.37
N GLN A 20 -19.10 -2.64 -5.50
CA GLN A 20 -19.51 -4.02 -5.20
C GLN A 20 -18.71 -5.04 -6.02
N THR A 21 -18.53 -4.78 -7.31
CA THR A 21 -17.78 -5.66 -8.21
C THR A 21 -16.33 -5.81 -7.76
N VAL A 22 -15.66 -4.70 -7.41
CA VAL A 22 -14.27 -4.74 -6.91
C VAL A 22 -14.21 -5.56 -5.63
N MET A 23 -15.08 -5.27 -4.64
CA MET A 23 -15.08 -5.94 -3.34
C MET A 23 -15.37 -7.45 -3.46
N LYS A 24 -16.32 -7.83 -4.30
CA LYS A 24 -16.60 -9.22 -4.63
C LYS A 24 -15.35 -9.92 -5.15
N TYR A 25 -14.76 -9.40 -6.24
CA TYR A 25 -13.65 -10.10 -6.88
C TYR A 25 -12.37 -10.08 -6.05
N THR A 26 -12.11 -9.05 -5.26
CA THR A 26 -10.98 -9.09 -4.33
C THR A 26 -11.17 -10.13 -3.24
N SER A 27 -12.39 -10.30 -2.71
CA SER A 27 -12.68 -11.37 -1.74
C SER A 27 -12.46 -12.78 -2.31
N GLU A 28 -12.64 -12.96 -3.62
CA GLU A 28 -12.35 -14.23 -4.31
C GLU A 28 -10.85 -14.45 -4.58
N MET A 29 -10.05 -13.38 -4.64
CA MET A 29 -8.61 -13.44 -4.92
C MET A 29 -7.77 -13.79 -3.70
N GLY A 30 -8.24 -13.48 -2.48
CA GLY A 30 -7.55 -13.78 -1.24
C GLY A 30 -8.02 -12.94 -0.06
N ASP A 31 -7.27 -13.00 1.04
CA ASP A 31 -7.58 -12.22 2.25
C ASP A 31 -7.11 -10.77 2.09
N TYR A 32 -8.03 -9.88 1.75
CA TYR A 32 -7.77 -8.44 1.70
C TYR A 32 -8.35 -7.73 2.92
N TYR A 33 -7.50 -7.02 3.65
CA TYR A 33 -7.87 -6.19 4.79
C TYR A 33 -7.85 -4.72 4.38
N TYR A 34 -8.98 -4.04 4.56
CA TYR A 34 -9.20 -2.68 4.11
C TYR A 34 -9.42 -1.77 5.31
N ASN A 35 -8.60 -0.73 5.48
CA ASN A 35 -8.99 0.36 6.37
C ASN A 35 -10.16 1.13 5.75
N VAL A 36 -11.24 1.31 6.50
CA VAL A 36 -12.40 2.10 6.06
C VAL A 36 -12.01 3.57 6.10
N GLY A 37 -11.74 4.11 4.91
CA GLY A 37 -11.42 5.51 4.70
C GLY A 37 -12.65 6.39 4.48
N VAL A 38 -12.43 7.70 4.47
CA VAL A 38 -13.52 8.68 4.27
C VAL A 38 -14.29 8.48 2.97
N GLN A 39 -13.61 8.12 1.88
CA GLN A 39 -14.23 7.90 0.59
C GLN A 39 -14.96 6.55 0.51
N ASP A 40 -14.77 5.63 1.46
CA ASP A 40 -15.48 4.35 1.43
C ASP A 40 -16.94 4.50 1.90
N LEU A 41 -17.23 5.57 2.64
CA LEU A 41 -18.54 5.90 3.18
C LEU A 41 -19.36 6.83 2.29
N THR A 42 -18.86 7.17 1.10
CA THR A 42 -19.53 8.06 0.14
C THR A 42 -20.94 7.58 -0.25
N ALA A 43 -21.18 6.27 -0.28
CA ALA A 43 -22.50 5.69 -0.55
C ALA A 43 -23.33 5.37 0.72
N GLY A 44 -22.86 5.82 1.89
CA GLY A 44 -23.50 5.57 3.19
C GLY A 44 -22.96 4.34 3.93
N LEU A 45 -23.21 4.28 5.24
CA LEU A 45 -22.81 3.19 6.12
C LEU A 45 -23.46 1.86 5.73
N ASP A 46 -24.76 1.88 5.45
CA ASP A 46 -25.52 0.67 5.09
C ASP A 46 -24.90 -0.03 3.88
N PHE A 47 -24.46 0.74 2.88
CA PHE A 47 -23.86 0.18 1.66
C PHE A 47 -22.58 -0.62 1.92
N ILE A 48 -21.67 -0.10 2.74
CA ILE A 48 -20.42 -0.80 3.04
C ILE A 48 -20.67 -2.01 3.97
N GLN A 49 -21.63 -1.90 4.89
CA GLN A 49 -22.04 -3.02 5.75
C GLN A 49 -22.73 -4.13 4.95
N ASP A 50 -23.51 -3.80 3.93
CA ASP A 50 -24.13 -4.79 3.04
C ASP A 50 -23.07 -5.53 2.21
N ILE A 51 -22.02 -4.84 1.76
CA ILE A 51 -20.87 -5.50 1.12
C ILE A 51 -20.21 -6.52 2.06
N GLU A 52 -20.02 -6.18 3.33
CA GLU A 52 -19.42 -7.07 4.33
C GLU A 52 -20.32 -8.29 4.65
N LYS A 53 -21.64 -8.14 4.56
CA LYS A 53 -22.59 -9.26 4.70
C LYS A 53 -22.56 -10.20 3.50
N ASP A 54 -22.44 -9.65 2.30
CA ASP A 54 -22.57 -10.41 1.04
C ASP A 54 -21.26 -11.07 0.59
N HIS A 55 -20.11 -10.56 1.04
CA HIS A 55 -18.79 -10.96 0.58
C HIS A 55 -17.81 -11.13 1.74
N SER A 56 -16.83 -12.01 1.60
CA SER A 56 -15.75 -12.23 2.58
C SER A 56 -14.70 -11.12 2.52
N VAL A 57 -15.14 -9.89 2.71
CA VAL A 57 -14.32 -8.68 2.74
C VAL A 57 -14.03 -8.33 4.19
N TYR A 58 -12.79 -7.95 4.50
CA TYR A 58 -12.41 -7.61 5.86
C TYR A 58 -12.20 -6.11 6.00
N PHE A 59 -13.25 -5.38 6.38
CA PHE A 59 -13.14 -3.97 6.73
C PHE A 59 -12.60 -3.80 8.15
N LEU A 60 -11.63 -2.89 8.29
CA LEU A 60 -10.99 -2.54 9.54
C LEU A 60 -11.18 -1.05 9.82
N SER A 61 -11.47 -0.72 11.08
CA SER A 61 -11.31 0.65 11.56
C SER A 61 -11.28 0.69 13.09
N SER A 62 -10.23 1.28 13.64
CA SER A 62 -10.06 1.45 15.09
C SER A 62 -10.70 2.72 15.65
N ASN A 63 -11.14 3.66 14.80
CA ASN A 63 -11.58 4.97 15.24
C ASN A 63 -12.96 5.43 14.73
N LEU A 64 -13.72 4.53 14.10
CA LEU A 64 -15.08 4.81 13.61
C LEU A 64 -16.13 4.13 14.49
N TYR A 65 -16.98 4.95 15.09
CA TYR A 65 -17.97 4.54 16.09
C TYR A 65 -19.37 4.94 15.66
N ASP A 66 -20.34 4.16 16.09
CA ASP A 66 -21.75 4.52 16.02
C ASP A 66 -22.05 5.65 17.01
N VAL A 67 -22.83 6.65 16.60
CA VAL A 67 -23.15 7.82 17.44
C VAL A 67 -24.06 7.47 18.62
N ASP A 68 -24.98 6.51 18.43
CA ASP A 68 -26.05 6.23 19.38
C ASP A 68 -25.57 5.32 20.52
N ASN A 69 -24.82 4.27 20.20
CA ASN A 69 -24.34 3.30 21.21
C ASN A 69 -22.84 3.44 21.54
N ASN A 70 -22.09 4.24 20.78
CA ASN A 70 -20.64 4.44 20.94
C ASN A 70 -19.83 3.12 20.88
N GLU A 71 -20.31 2.14 20.11
CA GLU A 71 -19.60 0.93 19.72
C GLU A 71 -18.85 1.14 18.40
N LEU A 72 -17.82 0.33 18.15
CA LEU A 72 -17.08 0.36 16.88
C LEU A 72 -17.96 -0.15 15.74
N LEU A 73 -17.91 0.54 14.60
CA LEU A 73 -18.68 0.17 13.39
C LEU A 73 -18.05 -0.98 12.59
N PHE A 74 -16.77 -1.22 12.78
CA PHE A 74 -15.99 -2.23 12.08
C PHE A 74 -15.06 -2.94 13.06
N LYS A 75 -14.51 -4.08 12.65
CA LYS A 75 -13.44 -4.73 13.41
C LYS A 75 -12.26 -3.77 13.54
N ASP A 76 -11.74 -3.57 14.74
CA ASP A 76 -10.68 -2.57 14.96
C ASP A 76 -9.32 -3.02 14.42
N HIS A 77 -9.02 -4.31 14.51
CA HIS A 77 -7.75 -4.88 14.08
C HIS A 77 -7.86 -6.38 13.76
N VAL A 78 -6.80 -6.94 13.17
CA VAL A 78 -6.61 -8.38 13.02
C VAL A 78 -5.19 -8.76 13.38
N ILE A 79 -5.01 -9.96 13.96
CA ILE A 79 -3.70 -10.59 14.14
C ILE A 79 -3.67 -11.87 13.32
N LEU A 80 -2.72 -11.96 12.39
CA LEU A 80 -2.55 -13.08 11.49
C LEU A 80 -1.29 -13.86 11.88
N ASP A 81 -1.37 -15.19 11.86
CA ASP A 81 -0.15 -16.02 11.86
C ASP A 81 0.25 -16.31 10.41
N ARG A 82 1.49 -15.97 10.06
CA ARG A 82 2.11 -16.25 8.77
C ARG A 82 3.51 -16.79 9.00
N ASN A 83 3.72 -18.08 8.73
CA ASN A 83 5.00 -18.76 8.91
C ASN A 83 5.56 -18.62 10.34
N GLY A 84 4.68 -18.64 11.37
CA GLY A 84 5.09 -18.48 12.77
C GLY A 84 5.42 -17.04 13.17
N LEU A 85 5.11 -16.06 12.30
CA LEU A 85 5.13 -14.64 12.61
C LEU A 85 3.71 -14.13 12.86
N LYS A 86 3.50 -13.47 13.99
CA LYS A 86 2.26 -12.74 14.28
C LYS A 86 2.32 -11.36 13.64
N VAL A 87 1.40 -11.08 12.72
CA VAL A 87 1.26 -9.80 12.04
C VAL A 87 -0.02 -9.13 12.50
N GLY A 88 0.11 -8.03 13.25
CA GLY A 88 -0.99 -7.17 13.64
C GLY A 88 -1.27 -6.14 12.55
N ILE A 89 -2.54 -5.98 12.16
CA ILE A 89 -2.97 -4.99 11.19
C ILE A 89 -4.14 -4.22 11.79
N PHE A 90 -4.05 -2.90 11.84
CA PHE A 90 -5.13 -2.02 12.26
C PHE A 90 -5.23 -0.81 11.33
N GLY A 91 -6.41 -0.19 11.32
CA GLY A 91 -6.70 0.95 10.45
C GLY A 91 -7.21 2.15 11.23
N VAL A 92 -6.80 3.36 10.84
CA VAL A 92 -7.36 4.62 11.36
C VAL A 92 -7.61 5.62 10.23
N THR A 93 -8.63 6.44 10.41
CA THR A 93 -9.08 7.41 9.41
C THR A 93 -9.17 8.80 10.01
N ARG A 94 -8.48 9.78 9.41
CA ARG A 94 -8.34 11.12 10.00
C ARG A 94 -9.68 11.76 10.34
N GLU A 95 -10.56 11.85 9.35
CA GLU A 95 -11.81 12.58 9.46
C GLU A 95 -12.79 12.04 8.43
N ILE A 96 -14.04 11.85 8.85
CA ILE A 96 -15.17 11.66 7.94
C ILE A 96 -15.97 12.95 7.90
N GLN A 97 -16.49 13.30 6.73
CA GLN A 97 -17.36 14.46 6.58
C GLN A 97 -18.59 14.34 7.50
N LEU A 98 -18.95 15.47 8.13
CA LEU A 98 -20.03 15.61 9.12
C LEU A 98 -21.41 15.13 8.64
N ASP A 99 -21.61 14.94 7.33
CA ASP A 99 -22.88 14.53 6.73
C ASP A 99 -23.13 13.01 6.80
N ALA A 100 -22.14 12.21 7.22
CA ALA A 100 -22.32 10.79 7.50
C ALA A 100 -23.11 10.63 8.81
N LYS A 101 -24.44 10.73 8.70
CA LYS A 101 -25.36 10.50 9.82
C LYS A 101 -24.99 9.20 10.54
N ASN A 102 -24.94 9.26 11.87
CA ASN A 102 -24.69 8.15 12.78
C ASN A 102 -23.24 7.65 12.88
N ILE A 103 -22.25 8.34 12.27
CA ILE A 103 -20.83 8.00 12.42
C ILE A 103 -20.09 9.06 13.23
N LYS A 104 -19.42 8.62 14.29
CA LYS A 104 -18.50 9.40 15.10
C LYS A 104 -17.07 8.95 14.81
N THR A 105 -16.22 9.89 14.39
CA THR A 105 -14.78 9.65 14.23
C THR A 105 -14.05 10.13 15.47
N LYS A 106 -13.35 9.23 16.16
CA LYS A 106 -12.40 9.63 17.22
C LYS A 106 -11.07 10.10 16.61
N ASP A 107 -10.31 10.88 17.37
CA ASP A 107 -9.01 11.37 16.93
C ASP A 107 -8.10 10.21 16.50
N TYR A 108 -7.59 10.31 15.26
CA TYR A 108 -6.85 9.23 14.64
C TYR A 108 -5.44 9.07 15.22
N VAL A 109 -4.84 10.12 15.78
CA VAL A 109 -3.51 10.08 16.40
C VAL A 109 -3.62 9.36 17.74
N ASP A 110 -4.58 9.78 18.57
CA ASP A 110 -4.81 9.18 19.89
C ASP A 110 -5.22 7.71 19.78
N GLU A 111 -6.14 7.37 18.86
CA GLU A 111 -6.52 5.97 18.66
C GLU A 111 -5.38 5.13 18.06
N ALA A 112 -4.54 5.69 17.18
CA ALA A 112 -3.36 4.98 16.69
C ALA A 112 -2.37 4.66 17.81
N LYS A 113 -2.06 5.63 18.69
CA LYS A 113 -1.18 5.41 19.85
C LYS A 113 -1.73 4.33 20.77
N ARG A 114 -3.03 4.38 21.08
CA ARG A 114 -3.70 3.38 21.90
C ARG A 114 -3.60 1.99 21.27
N LYS A 115 -3.85 1.85 19.97
CA LYS A 115 -3.75 0.56 19.26
C LYS A 115 -2.31 0.06 19.16
N ILE A 116 -1.34 0.95 19.00
CA ILE A 116 0.07 0.59 18.99
C ILE A 116 0.48 0.04 20.35
N GLU A 117 0.17 0.74 21.44
CA GLU A 117 0.44 0.28 22.81
C GLU A 117 -0.23 -1.07 23.12
N GLU A 118 -1.49 -1.24 22.69
CA GLU A 118 -2.25 -2.47 22.86
C GLU A 118 -1.65 -3.65 22.07
N LEU A 119 -1.35 -3.46 20.79
CA LEU A 119 -1.02 -4.55 19.85
C LEU A 119 0.47 -4.90 19.83
N ARG A 120 1.35 -3.92 20.05
CA ARG A 120 2.81 -4.12 19.96
C ARG A 120 3.32 -5.32 20.76
N PRO A 121 2.94 -5.55 22.04
CA PRO A 121 3.46 -6.69 22.81
C PRO A 121 2.93 -8.05 22.32
N GLN A 122 1.94 -8.08 21.44
CA GLN A 122 1.25 -9.30 21.00
C GLN A 122 1.73 -9.80 19.64
N VAL A 123 2.48 -8.98 18.89
CA VAL A 123 2.80 -9.21 17.48
C VAL A 123 4.29 -9.08 17.20
N ASP A 124 4.78 -9.84 16.23
CA ASP A 124 6.15 -9.72 15.71
C ASP A 124 6.26 -8.53 14.75
N ILE A 125 5.21 -8.29 13.95
CA ILE A 125 5.13 -7.18 12.99
C ILE A 125 3.84 -6.41 13.23
N LEU A 126 3.90 -5.08 13.30
CA LEU A 126 2.75 -4.21 13.43
C LEU A 126 2.60 -3.30 12.20
N VAL A 127 1.46 -3.42 11.53
CA VAL A 127 1.09 -2.69 10.33
C VAL A 127 -0.06 -1.74 10.63
N MET A 128 0.14 -0.47 10.30
CA MET A 128 -0.86 0.58 10.39
C MET A 128 -1.32 0.97 8.98
N LEU A 129 -2.63 0.94 8.76
CA LEU A 129 -3.28 1.44 7.55
C LEU A 129 -3.88 2.83 7.86
N LEU A 130 -3.31 3.89 7.28
CA LEU A 130 -3.64 5.27 7.63
C LEU A 130 -4.35 5.99 6.48
N ASN A 131 -5.60 6.38 6.69
CA ASN A 131 -6.32 7.26 5.76
C ASN A 131 -6.12 8.73 6.15
N ALA A 132 -4.98 9.29 5.78
CA ALA A 132 -4.61 10.70 6.01
C ALA A 132 -3.55 11.16 5.02
N THR A 133 -3.60 12.45 4.61
CA THR A 133 -2.54 13.04 3.77
C THR A 133 -1.28 13.34 4.59
N GLN A 134 -0.12 13.45 3.94
CA GLN A 134 1.17 13.66 4.59
C GLN A 134 1.20 14.90 5.47
N ARG A 135 0.58 15.98 5.01
CA ARG A 135 0.47 17.22 5.78
C ARG A 135 -0.13 17.00 7.18
N HIS A 136 -1.03 16.03 7.32
CA HIS A 136 -1.72 15.80 8.58
C HIS A 136 -0.95 14.89 9.52
N TYR A 137 -0.32 13.82 9.02
CA TYR A 137 0.31 12.83 9.89
C TYR A 137 1.81 13.07 10.12
N GLN A 138 2.49 13.86 9.28
CA GLN A 138 3.96 14.00 9.32
C GLN A 138 4.49 14.48 10.68
N SER A 139 3.79 15.41 11.35
CA SER A 139 4.18 15.91 12.68
C SER A 139 4.03 14.86 13.79
N HIS A 140 3.25 13.82 13.56
CA HIS A 140 2.91 12.77 14.52
C HIS A 140 3.67 11.46 14.29
N LEU A 141 4.55 11.37 13.29
CA LEU A 141 5.28 10.14 12.97
C LEU A 141 6.07 9.55 14.14
N ASN A 142 6.57 10.40 15.04
CA ASN A 142 7.27 9.92 16.24
C ASN A 142 6.31 9.22 17.23
N GLU A 143 5.04 9.62 17.25
CA GLU A 143 3.99 8.99 18.07
C GLU A 143 3.59 7.61 17.53
N PHE A 144 3.95 7.30 16.28
CA PHE A 144 3.69 6.01 15.64
C PHE A 144 4.91 5.10 15.61
N SER A 145 5.99 5.45 16.30
CA SER A 145 7.32 4.84 16.13
C SER A 145 7.42 3.35 16.45
N ASP A 146 6.49 2.80 17.24
CA ASP A 146 6.44 1.37 17.57
C ASP A 146 5.67 0.53 16.53
N ALA A 147 5.07 1.16 15.51
CA ALA A 147 4.61 0.46 14.31
C ALA A 147 5.80 0.16 13.39
N ASP A 148 5.81 -0.99 12.72
CA ASP A 148 6.86 -1.34 11.77
C ASP A 148 6.57 -0.77 10.37
N TYR A 149 5.30 -0.72 9.99
CA TYR A 149 4.86 -0.30 8.65
C TYR A 149 3.68 0.66 8.74
N ILE A 150 3.72 1.74 7.96
CA ILE A 150 2.58 2.64 7.74
C ILE A 150 2.28 2.68 6.25
N PHE A 151 1.09 2.25 5.87
CA PHE A 151 0.56 2.43 4.51
C PHE A 151 -0.45 3.56 4.50
N THR A 152 -0.19 4.60 3.70
CA THR A 152 -1.02 5.81 3.69
C THR A 152 -1.85 5.93 2.42
N SER A 153 -3.05 6.51 2.53
CA SER A 153 -3.92 6.86 1.39
C SER A 153 -4.35 8.34 1.41
N LEU A 154 -5.20 8.74 0.46
CA LEU A 154 -5.65 10.14 0.18
C LEU A 154 -4.67 11.02 -0.60
N GLU A 155 -3.56 10.46 -1.07
CA GLU A 155 -2.62 11.14 -1.96
C GLU A 155 -2.25 10.24 -3.14
N ASP A 156 -1.86 10.85 -4.25
CA ASP A 156 -1.40 10.13 -5.46
C ASP A 156 0.10 9.83 -5.47
N ALA A 157 0.80 10.28 -4.43
CA ALA A 157 2.21 10.03 -4.23
C ALA A 157 2.52 8.52 -4.17
N LYS A 158 3.72 8.19 -4.62
CA LYS A 158 4.23 6.82 -4.71
C LYS A 158 5.54 6.73 -3.95
N THR A 159 5.74 5.64 -3.23
CA THR A 159 7.04 5.33 -2.65
C THR A 159 8.06 5.11 -3.76
N ARG A 160 9.23 5.70 -3.54
CA ARG A 160 10.43 5.52 -4.36
C ARG A 160 11.37 4.56 -3.63
N PRO A 161 11.47 3.29 -4.02
CA PRO A 161 12.27 2.31 -3.29
C PRO A 161 13.77 2.62 -3.30
N GLU A 162 14.23 3.52 -4.18
CA GLU A 162 15.59 4.04 -4.20
C GLU A 162 15.90 5.01 -3.05
N VAL A 163 14.88 5.53 -2.37
CA VAL A 163 15.01 6.42 -1.22
C VAL A 163 15.08 5.58 0.05
N GLU A 164 16.17 5.71 0.80
CA GLU A 164 16.34 5.00 2.08
C GLU A 164 15.30 5.48 3.09
N GLN A 165 14.65 4.51 3.75
CA GLN A 165 13.71 4.78 4.84
C GLN A 165 14.48 5.24 6.09
N PRO A 166 13.92 6.16 6.89
CA PRO A 166 14.56 6.59 8.14
C PRO A 166 14.76 5.41 9.12
N ILE A 167 15.94 5.34 9.73
CA ILE A 167 16.24 4.30 10.73
C ILE A 167 15.45 4.58 12.02
N GLY A 168 14.86 3.52 12.59
CA GLY A 168 14.14 3.61 13.87
C GLY A 168 12.79 4.33 13.77
N LYS A 169 12.27 4.49 12.55
CA LYS A 169 10.90 4.93 12.29
C LYS A 169 10.15 3.83 11.53
N PRO A 170 8.81 3.86 11.53
CA PRO A 170 8.02 2.95 10.71
C PRO A 170 8.37 3.15 9.24
N PHE A 171 8.35 2.08 8.45
CA PHE A 171 8.51 2.19 7.00
C PHE A 171 7.23 2.76 6.40
N GLU A 172 7.37 3.90 5.72
CA GLU A 172 6.24 4.63 5.15
C GLU A 172 6.08 4.30 3.66
N TYR A 173 4.93 3.72 3.32
CA TYR A 173 4.62 3.31 1.96
C TYR A 173 3.35 3.95 1.40
N LYS A 174 3.48 4.51 0.18
CA LYS A 174 2.41 5.13 -0.61
C LYS A 174 2.27 4.40 -1.94
N LEU A 175 1.05 3.97 -2.28
CA LEU A 175 0.81 3.07 -3.41
C LEU A 175 0.26 3.78 -4.67
N GLY A 176 0.10 5.10 -4.64
CA GLY A 176 -0.56 5.86 -5.69
C GLY A 176 -2.08 5.59 -5.74
N ILE A 177 -2.66 5.71 -6.93
CA ILE A 177 -4.13 5.70 -7.12
C ILE A 177 -4.63 4.57 -8.02
N GLN A 178 -5.94 4.29 -7.91
CA GLN A 178 -6.74 3.51 -8.86
C GLN A 178 -6.23 2.08 -9.11
N GLY A 179 -5.53 1.47 -8.14
CA GLY A 179 -4.98 0.13 -8.30
C GLY A 179 -3.97 0.00 -9.46
N LYS A 180 -3.36 1.10 -9.91
CA LYS A 180 -2.38 1.07 -11.02
C LYS A 180 -1.07 0.37 -10.65
N ASN A 181 -0.83 0.12 -9.37
CA ASN A 181 0.38 -0.51 -8.87
C ASN A 181 0.05 -1.39 -7.66
N ILE A 182 0.89 -2.39 -7.43
CA ILE A 182 0.92 -3.18 -6.20
C ILE A 182 2.25 -2.93 -5.50
N GLY A 183 2.19 -2.59 -4.22
CA GLY A 183 3.36 -2.61 -3.34
C GLY A 183 3.54 -4.02 -2.78
N ARG A 184 4.74 -4.57 -2.90
CA ARG A 184 5.13 -5.86 -2.32
C ARG A 184 6.23 -5.62 -1.30
N CYS A 185 6.01 -6.03 -0.06
CA CYS A 185 7.05 -6.06 0.97
C CYS A 185 7.48 -7.52 1.18
N ASP A 186 8.74 -7.81 0.88
CA ASP A 186 9.35 -9.10 1.22
C ASP A 186 10.13 -8.93 2.53
N ILE A 187 9.78 -9.74 3.53
CA ILE A 187 10.32 -9.64 4.89
C ILE A 187 11.03 -10.94 5.24
N ASN A 188 12.27 -10.82 5.70
CA ASN A 188 13.05 -11.92 6.24
C ASN A 188 13.44 -11.60 7.68
N ILE A 189 12.97 -12.40 8.63
CA ILE A 189 13.28 -12.28 10.06
C ILE A 189 14.10 -13.50 10.48
N ALA A 190 15.36 -13.29 10.81
CA ALA A 190 16.25 -14.34 11.33
C ALA A 190 16.33 -14.34 12.86
N ASP A 191 16.05 -13.20 13.51
CA ASP A 191 16.07 -13.05 14.97
C ASP A 191 14.96 -12.09 15.41
N LYS A 192 13.88 -12.60 16.02
CA LYS A 192 12.71 -11.79 16.43
C LYS A 192 13.04 -10.65 17.41
N ASN A 193 14.20 -10.69 18.07
CA ASN A 193 14.61 -9.68 19.04
C ASN A 193 15.43 -8.53 18.42
N LYS A 194 15.61 -8.53 17.10
CA LYS A 194 16.36 -7.50 16.37
C LYS A 194 15.44 -6.66 15.49
N PRO A 195 15.71 -5.36 15.34
CA PRO A 195 14.92 -4.50 14.46
C PRO A 195 15.03 -4.95 13.01
N ILE A 196 13.96 -4.74 12.25
CA ILE A 196 13.95 -4.91 10.80
C ILE A 196 14.59 -3.67 10.17
N ARG A 197 15.41 -3.85 9.13
CA ARG A 197 15.94 -2.76 8.31
C ARG A 197 15.39 -2.86 6.90
N ASP A 198 14.87 -1.76 6.36
CA ASP A 198 14.58 -1.65 4.93
C ASP A 198 15.90 -1.64 4.14
N VAL A 199 16.00 -2.52 3.16
CA VAL A 199 17.16 -2.65 2.28
C VAL A 199 16.83 -2.39 0.81
N SER A 200 15.69 -1.74 0.55
CA SER A 200 15.15 -1.51 -0.80
C SER A 200 16.12 -0.71 -1.66
N SER A 201 16.70 0.36 -1.09
CA SER A 201 17.62 1.24 -1.81
C SER A 201 18.94 0.55 -2.13
N GLN A 202 19.44 -0.33 -1.26
CA GLN A 202 20.64 -1.12 -1.50
C GLN A 202 20.39 -2.19 -2.57
N MET A 203 19.23 -2.85 -2.55
CA MET A 203 18.84 -3.79 -3.62
C MET A 203 18.75 -3.09 -4.98
N MET A 204 18.09 -1.93 -5.04
CA MET A 204 18.03 -1.12 -6.26
C MET A 204 19.40 -0.64 -6.72
N MET A 205 20.25 -0.19 -5.80
CA MET A 205 21.61 0.25 -6.13
C MET A 205 22.41 -0.90 -6.76
N ALA A 206 22.40 -2.08 -6.15
CA ALA A 206 23.10 -3.25 -6.66
C ALA A 206 22.58 -3.65 -8.06
N ASP A 207 21.26 -3.70 -8.26
CA ASP A 207 20.66 -4.06 -9.55
C ASP A 207 20.96 -3.02 -10.64
N ILE A 208 20.65 -1.74 -10.41
CA ILE A 208 20.85 -0.67 -11.40
C ILE A 208 22.32 -0.55 -11.78
N PHE A 209 23.25 -0.65 -10.81
CA PHE A 209 24.67 -0.54 -11.09
C PHE A 209 25.17 -1.76 -11.86
N SER A 210 24.70 -2.96 -11.52
CA SER A 210 25.03 -4.20 -12.25
C SER A 210 24.52 -4.17 -13.68
N GLN A 211 23.30 -3.69 -13.92
CA GLN A 211 22.75 -3.52 -15.28
C GLN A 211 23.53 -2.49 -16.10
N ARG A 212 23.94 -1.37 -15.48
CA ARG A 212 24.78 -0.36 -16.16
C ARG A 212 26.15 -0.91 -16.52
N LEU A 213 26.79 -1.67 -15.62
CA LEU A 213 28.06 -2.35 -15.94
C LEU A 213 27.88 -3.37 -17.07
N SER A 214 26.81 -4.15 -17.04
CA SER A 214 26.50 -5.14 -18.08
C SER A 214 26.34 -4.48 -19.45
N LYS A 215 25.62 -3.35 -19.53
CA LYS A 215 25.48 -2.56 -20.77
C LYS A 215 26.80 -2.01 -21.30
N LEU A 216 27.74 -1.64 -20.42
CA LEU A 216 29.09 -1.24 -20.86
C LEU A 216 29.88 -2.45 -21.39
N GLN A 217 29.74 -3.62 -20.76
CA GLN A 217 30.40 -4.87 -21.17
C GLN A 217 29.90 -5.38 -22.53
N GLU A 218 28.62 -5.15 -22.87
CA GLU A 218 28.00 -5.56 -24.14
C GLU A 218 28.75 -5.04 -25.39
N LYS A 219 29.51 -3.96 -25.27
CA LYS A 219 30.31 -3.42 -26.39
C LYS A 219 31.35 -4.41 -26.93
N ASP A 220 31.95 -5.23 -26.06
CA ASP A 220 32.81 -6.35 -26.45
C ASP A 220 32.86 -7.38 -25.28
N PRO A 221 31.94 -8.36 -25.25
CA PRO A 221 31.82 -9.30 -24.13
C PRO A 221 33.06 -10.16 -23.87
N LYS A 222 34.01 -10.21 -24.82
CA LYS A 222 35.22 -11.03 -24.72
C LYS A 222 36.41 -10.29 -24.12
N LYS A 223 36.32 -8.97 -23.94
CA LYS A 223 37.38 -8.14 -23.36
C LYS A 223 36.98 -7.62 -21.98
N LYS A 224 37.97 -7.32 -21.16
CA LYS A 224 37.72 -6.61 -19.90
C LYS A 224 37.22 -5.19 -20.21
N ILE A 225 36.27 -4.70 -19.43
CA ILE A 225 35.74 -3.33 -19.56
C ILE A 225 36.86 -2.27 -19.64
N GLU A 226 37.95 -2.46 -18.89
CA GLU A 226 39.09 -1.54 -18.88
C GLU A 226 39.75 -1.44 -20.26
N ASP A 227 39.88 -2.56 -20.97
CA ASP A 227 40.49 -2.60 -22.30
C ASP A 227 39.56 -1.99 -23.36
N ILE A 228 38.24 -2.19 -23.21
CA ILE A 228 37.21 -1.62 -24.09
C ILE A 228 37.21 -0.08 -24.04
N TYR A 229 37.46 0.47 -22.85
CA TYR A 229 37.36 1.90 -22.56
C TYR A 229 38.70 2.52 -22.13
N LYS A 230 39.84 1.92 -22.49
CA LYS A 230 41.19 2.37 -22.10
C LYS A 230 41.50 3.84 -22.41
N ASN A 231 40.88 4.38 -23.46
CA ASN A 231 41.04 5.77 -23.90
C ASN A 231 39.90 6.68 -23.40
N SER A 232 39.11 6.23 -22.43
CA SER A 232 37.92 6.93 -21.92
C SER A 232 37.95 7.00 -20.40
N PRO A 233 38.81 7.85 -19.81
CA PRO A 233 39.02 7.91 -18.36
C PRO A 233 37.73 8.18 -17.56
N ASN A 234 36.81 8.98 -18.10
CA ASN A 234 35.51 9.25 -17.46
C ASN A 234 34.62 7.99 -17.37
N VAL A 235 34.70 7.10 -18.36
CA VAL A 235 33.97 5.83 -18.35
C VAL A 235 34.60 4.89 -17.32
N LEU A 236 35.94 4.80 -17.27
CA LEU A 236 36.65 4.00 -16.26
C LEU A 236 36.36 4.48 -14.83
N ALA A 237 36.35 5.79 -14.59
CA ALA A 237 35.94 6.35 -13.30
C ALA A 237 34.48 6.00 -12.94
N THR A 238 33.59 5.95 -13.94
CA THR A 238 32.21 5.51 -13.76
C THR A 238 32.14 4.04 -13.39
N VAL A 239 32.90 3.17 -14.06
CA VAL A 239 32.97 1.73 -13.78
C VAL A 239 33.41 1.47 -12.34
N GLU A 240 34.47 2.13 -11.89
CA GLU A 240 34.95 2.02 -10.51
C GLU A 240 33.91 2.47 -9.49
N ARG A 241 33.21 3.59 -9.76
CA ARG A 241 32.12 4.05 -8.90
C ARG A 241 30.97 3.04 -8.83
N LEU A 242 30.59 2.44 -9.97
CA LEU A 242 29.52 1.44 -10.02
C LEU A 242 29.92 0.19 -9.22
N ARG A 243 31.15 -0.31 -9.38
CA ARG A 243 31.67 -1.46 -8.61
C ARG A 243 31.67 -1.20 -7.11
N LYS A 244 32.23 -0.07 -6.67
CA LYS A 244 32.21 0.34 -5.25
C LYS A 244 30.79 0.43 -4.68
N GLY A 245 29.84 0.94 -5.48
CA GLY A 245 28.45 0.98 -5.09
C GLY A 245 27.84 -0.40 -4.89
N ILE A 246 28.11 -1.35 -5.80
CA ILE A 246 27.66 -2.75 -5.68
C ILE A 246 28.28 -3.42 -4.44
N GLU A 247 29.58 -3.24 -4.21
CA GLU A 247 30.27 -3.79 -3.04
C GLU A 247 29.68 -3.25 -1.73
N SER A 248 29.45 -1.93 -1.66
CA SER A 248 28.81 -1.28 -0.52
C SER A 248 27.40 -1.83 -0.26
N ALA A 249 26.57 -1.88 -1.32
CA ALA A 249 25.21 -2.41 -1.22
C ALA A 249 25.20 -3.87 -0.75
N ASN A 250 26.03 -4.73 -1.34
CA ASN A 250 26.13 -6.14 -0.98
C ASN A 250 26.65 -6.33 0.46
N SER A 251 27.58 -5.49 0.92
CA SER A 251 28.04 -5.51 2.31
C SER A 251 26.88 -5.25 3.27
N VAL A 252 26.04 -4.23 2.99
CA VAL A 252 24.84 -3.97 3.80
C VAL A 252 23.86 -5.13 3.74
N LEU A 253 23.59 -5.67 2.56
CA LEU A 253 22.64 -6.77 2.36
C LEU A 253 23.05 -8.07 3.08
N ASN A 254 24.35 -8.36 3.11
CA ASN A 254 24.89 -9.56 3.77
C ASN A 254 24.96 -9.42 5.29
N ASN A 255 25.19 -8.21 5.80
CA ASN A 255 25.30 -7.94 7.23
C ASN A 255 23.95 -7.66 7.90
N THR A 256 22.89 -7.41 7.12
CA THR A 256 21.54 -7.14 7.62
C THR A 256 20.74 -8.44 7.75
N LYS A 257 20.64 -8.98 8.97
CA LYS A 257 19.93 -10.24 9.26
C LYS A 257 18.42 -10.12 9.04
N ASN A 258 17.79 -9.19 9.77
CA ASN A 258 16.37 -8.90 9.63
C ASN A 258 16.20 -7.80 8.60
N ARG A 259 15.59 -8.13 7.46
CA ARG A 259 15.48 -7.21 6.34
C ARG A 259 14.07 -7.17 5.78
N SER A 260 13.67 -6.00 5.36
CA SER A 260 12.48 -5.74 4.56
C SER A 260 12.91 -5.17 3.21
N SER A 261 12.25 -5.55 2.13
CA SER A 261 12.44 -4.92 0.83
C SER A 261 11.11 -4.65 0.17
N PHE A 262 10.94 -3.42 -0.31
CA PHE A 262 9.76 -2.95 -1.00
C PHE A 262 9.98 -2.94 -2.51
N THR A 263 9.10 -3.62 -3.23
CA THR A 263 9.02 -3.56 -4.69
C THR A 263 7.71 -2.90 -5.10
N PHE A 264 7.80 -1.94 -6.01
CA PHE A 264 6.64 -1.26 -6.57
C PHE A 264 6.34 -1.78 -7.97
N ILE A 265 5.28 -2.58 -8.10
CA ILE A 265 4.95 -3.32 -9.32
C ILE A 265 3.85 -2.57 -10.09
N PRO A 266 4.13 -1.98 -11.27
CA PRO A 266 3.11 -1.35 -12.08
C PRO A 266 2.20 -2.42 -12.73
N LEU A 267 0.88 -2.27 -12.55
CA LEU A 267 -0.13 -3.11 -13.20
C LEU A 267 -0.41 -2.56 -14.61
N SER A 268 0.54 -2.78 -15.51
CA SER A 268 0.42 -2.43 -16.93
C SER A 268 -0.19 -3.58 -17.73
N ARG A 269 -0.35 -3.40 -19.05
CA ARG A 269 -0.77 -4.47 -19.98
C ARG A 269 0.15 -5.69 -19.99
N SER A 270 1.36 -5.58 -19.44
CA SER A 270 2.29 -6.70 -19.27
C SER A 270 1.85 -7.69 -18.20
N VAL A 271 0.94 -7.30 -17.29
CA VAL A 271 0.38 -8.19 -16.29
C VAL A 271 -0.85 -8.87 -16.89
N ALA A 272 -0.82 -10.20 -16.96
CA ALA A 272 -1.91 -10.96 -17.53
C ALA A 272 -3.15 -10.91 -16.62
N SER A 273 -4.31 -10.59 -17.19
CA SER A 273 -5.60 -10.68 -16.50
C SER A 273 -6.10 -12.12 -16.45
N GLU A 274 -6.76 -12.49 -15.35
CA GLU A 274 -7.58 -13.70 -15.31
C GLU A 274 -8.76 -13.53 -16.27
N LYS A 275 -8.95 -14.50 -17.17
CA LYS A 275 -9.83 -14.34 -18.34
C LYS A 275 -11.32 -14.33 -17.96
N ASN A 276 -11.71 -15.08 -16.94
CA ASN A 276 -13.11 -15.13 -16.52
C ASN A 276 -13.49 -13.85 -15.77
N ILE A 277 -12.64 -13.39 -14.85
CA ILE A 277 -12.83 -12.10 -14.16
C ILE A 277 -12.87 -10.96 -15.17
N LEU A 278 -11.98 -10.94 -16.17
CA LEU A 278 -11.98 -9.89 -17.20
C LEU A 278 -13.31 -9.83 -17.97
N LYS A 279 -13.87 -10.98 -18.36
CA LYS A 279 -15.18 -11.03 -19.05
C LYS A 279 -16.30 -10.48 -18.19
N GLU A 280 -16.30 -10.76 -16.90
CA GLU A 280 -17.30 -10.23 -15.98
C GLU A 280 -17.12 -8.72 -15.75
N VAL A 281 -15.88 -8.25 -15.66
CA VAL A 281 -15.57 -6.81 -15.61
C VAL A 281 -16.10 -6.11 -16.87
N ASP A 282 -15.91 -6.67 -18.07
CA ASP A 282 -16.42 -6.08 -19.32
C ASP A 282 -17.96 -5.96 -19.29
N LYS A 283 -18.67 -6.98 -18.81
CA LYS A 283 -20.14 -6.95 -18.65
C LYS A 283 -20.58 -5.88 -17.65
N VAL A 284 -19.88 -5.75 -16.53
CA VAL A 284 -20.14 -4.73 -15.50
C VAL A 284 -19.93 -3.35 -16.08
N LEU A 285 -18.86 -3.12 -16.84
CA LEU A 285 -18.58 -1.83 -17.48
C LEU A 285 -19.66 -1.45 -18.50
N ASP A 286 -20.15 -2.40 -19.30
CA ASP A 286 -21.27 -2.14 -20.22
C ASP A 286 -22.59 -1.87 -19.48
N THR A 287 -22.81 -2.52 -18.35
CA THR A 287 -23.96 -2.23 -17.47
C THR A 287 -23.85 -0.84 -16.87
N CYS A 288 -22.67 -0.44 -16.41
CA CYS A 288 -22.40 0.89 -15.89
C CYS A 288 -22.72 1.99 -16.92
N LYS A 289 -22.32 1.81 -18.20
CA LYS A 289 -22.64 2.78 -19.26
C LYS A 289 -24.15 2.99 -19.40
N LYS A 290 -24.93 1.91 -19.39
CA LYS A 290 -26.40 1.98 -19.47
C LYS A 290 -27.02 2.66 -18.25
N LEU A 291 -26.46 2.41 -17.05
CA LEU A 291 -26.89 3.08 -15.82
C LEU A 291 -26.60 4.58 -15.88
N ASP A 292 -25.42 4.97 -16.34
CA ASP A 292 -25.03 6.37 -16.51
C ASP A 292 -25.95 7.09 -17.51
N GLU A 293 -26.24 6.48 -18.66
CA GLU A 293 -27.18 7.03 -19.66
C GLU A 293 -28.60 7.21 -19.08
N LYS A 294 -29.06 6.27 -18.26
CA LYS A 294 -30.37 6.35 -17.61
C LYS A 294 -30.40 7.43 -16.54
N GLY A 295 -29.35 7.52 -15.71
CA GLY A 295 -29.23 8.53 -14.67
C GLY A 295 -29.19 9.93 -15.25
N LEU A 296 -28.42 10.15 -16.32
CA LEU A 296 -28.38 11.43 -17.03
C LEU A 296 -29.77 11.90 -17.46
N LYS A 297 -30.58 11.01 -18.06
CA LYS A 297 -31.96 11.30 -18.49
C LYS A 297 -32.92 11.66 -17.36
N LEU A 298 -32.66 11.17 -16.14
CA LEU A 298 -33.48 11.46 -14.95
C LEU A 298 -33.06 12.76 -14.26
N THR A 299 -31.85 13.23 -14.55
CA THR A 299 -31.24 14.42 -13.92
C THR A 299 -31.24 15.67 -14.81
N SER A 300 -31.50 15.49 -16.11
CA SER A 300 -31.77 16.51 -17.12
C SER A 300 -33.21 17.00 -17.07
#